data_AF-A0A2A8S970-F1
#
_entry.id   AF-A0A2A8S970-F1
#
_cell.length_a   1.000
_cell.length_b   1.000
_cell.length_c   1.000
_cell.angle_alpha   90.00
_cell.angle_beta   90.00
_cell.angle_gamma   90.00
#
_symmetry.space_group_name_H-M   'P 1'
#
loop_
_entity.id
_entity.type
_entity.pdbx_description
1 polymer ?
#
loop_
_entity_poly.entity_id
_entity_poly.type
_entity_poly.pdbx_seq_one_letter_code
_entity_poly.pdbx_strand_id
1 'polypeptide(L)'
;MLHQVLPDTEIISKIRYIKKDGSTYFDAVKHIDLEGMVAKSVITHKVQKFVYLEPKIQAKVKTRNWTRKGYLRTPTFVDFFL
;
A
#
# COMPACT_ATOMS: atom_id res chain seq x y z
N MET A 1 -9.01 4.66 -13.82
CA MET A 1 -9.35 4.33 -12.42
C MET A 1 -8.25 3.44 -11.83
N LEU A 2 -7.92 3.53 -10.52
CA LEU A 2 -6.75 2.86 -9.89
C LEU A 2 -6.62 1.35 -10.21
N HIS A 3 -7.75 0.67 -10.37
CA HIS A 3 -7.80 -0.75 -10.72
C HIS A 3 -7.14 -1.09 -12.08
N GLN A 4 -7.09 -0.12 -13.00
CA GLN A 4 -6.50 -0.26 -14.34
C GLN A 4 -5.03 0.16 -14.40
N VAL A 5 -4.53 0.90 -13.40
CA VAL A 5 -3.19 1.52 -13.45
C VAL A 5 -2.15 0.67 -12.71
N LEU A 6 -2.56 -0.09 -11.70
CA LEU A 6 -1.69 -1.00 -10.96
C LEU A 6 -2.29 -2.40 -11.01
N PRO A 7 -1.85 -3.30 -11.92
CA PRO A 7 -2.26 -4.69 -11.86
C PRO A 7 -1.76 -5.32 -10.56
N ASP A 8 -2.48 -6.31 -10.05
CA ASP A 8 -1.95 -7.09 -8.93
C ASP A 8 -0.74 -7.88 -9.44
N THR A 9 0.36 -7.82 -8.70
CA THR A 9 1.62 -8.50 -8.99
C THR A 9 2.06 -9.26 -7.74
N GLU A 10 3.10 -10.09 -7.83
CA GLU A 10 3.65 -10.80 -6.67
C GLU A 10 4.09 -9.86 -5.53
N ILE A 11 4.42 -8.61 -5.84
CA ILE A 11 4.90 -7.61 -4.88
C ILE A 11 3.84 -6.56 -4.50
N ILE A 12 2.73 -6.48 -5.25
CA ILE A 12 1.68 -5.47 -5.04
C ILE A 12 0.32 -6.17 -5.15
N SER A 13 -0.41 -6.23 -4.04
CA SER A 13 -1.81 -6.68 -4.01
C SER A 13 -2.72 -5.55 -3.51
N LYS A 14 -3.83 -5.29 -4.19
CA LYS A 14 -4.85 -4.37 -3.66
C LYS A 14 -5.63 -5.02 -2.51
N ILE A 15 -5.83 -4.26 -1.44
CA ILE A 15 -6.65 -4.70 -0.31
C ILE A 15 -8.13 -4.61 -0.68
N ARG A 16 -8.89 -5.65 -0.34
CA ARG A 16 -10.35 -5.70 -0.52
C ARG A 16 -11.02 -4.65 0.36
N TYR A 17 -11.99 -3.93 -0.20
CA TYR A 17 -12.79 -2.95 0.54
C TYR A 17 -14.25 -3.03 0.10
N ILE A 18 -15.15 -2.63 1.01
CA ILE A 18 -16.57 -2.47 0.75
C ILE A 18 -16.99 -1.02 0.98
N LYS A 19 -17.97 -0.55 0.22
CA LYS A 19 -18.50 0.82 0.38
C LYS A 19 -19.71 0.92 1.31
N LYS A 20 -20.39 -0.18 1.58
CA LYS A 20 -21.66 -0.23 2.30
C LYS A 20 -21.68 -1.45 3.20
N ASP A 21 -22.28 -1.29 4.37
CA ASP A 21 -22.52 -2.34 5.38
C ASP A 21 -21.23 -2.90 6.04
N GLY A 22 -20.60 -2.06 6.86
CA GLY A 22 -19.36 -2.36 7.58
C GLY A 22 -19.47 -3.50 8.58
N SER A 23 -20.65 -3.71 9.17
CA SER A 23 -20.88 -4.76 10.19
C SER A 23 -20.74 -6.15 9.60
N THR A 24 -21.43 -6.43 8.50
CA THR A 24 -21.35 -7.73 7.81
C THR A 24 -19.93 -8.04 7.34
N TYR A 25 -19.18 -7.03 6.87
CA TYR A 25 -17.79 -7.22 6.50
C TYR A 25 -16.89 -7.44 7.73
N PHE A 26 -17.23 -6.86 8.88
CA PHE A 26 -16.47 -7.05 10.11
C PHE A 26 -16.61 -8.46 10.65
N ASP A 27 -17.80 -9.02 10.56
CA ASP A 27 -18.02 -10.43 10.89
C ASP A 27 -17.22 -11.34 9.94
N ALA A 28 -17.22 -11.05 8.63
CA ALA A 28 -16.38 -11.78 7.68
C ALA A 28 -14.87 -11.65 7.98
N VAL A 29 -14.39 -10.46 8.37
CA VAL A 29 -12.99 -10.20 8.74
C VAL A 29 -12.57 -10.98 9.99
N LYS A 30 -13.47 -11.15 10.98
CA LYS A 30 -13.21 -12.00 12.15
C LYS A 30 -13.00 -13.47 11.80
N HIS A 31 -13.70 -13.97 10.77
CA HIS A 31 -13.58 -15.37 10.36
C HIS A 31 -12.27 -15.69 9.63
N ILE A 32 -11.50 -14.67 9.19
CA ILE A 32 -10.23 -14.84 8.48
C ILE A 32 -9.01 -14.49 9.33
N ASP A 33 -9.16 -14.42 10.66
CA ASP A 33 -8.09 -14.17 11.65
C ASP A 33 -7.25 -12.90 11.35
N LEU A 34 -7.90 -11.87 10.81
CA LEU A 34 -7.28 -10.55 10.64
C LEU A 34 -7.41 -9.71 11.91
N GLU A 35 -6.42 -8.84 12.16
CA GLU A 35 -6.39 -7.95 13.34
C GLU A 35 -7.64 -7.04 13.45
N GLY A 36 -8.26 -6.71 12.32
CA GLY A 36 -9.45 -5.87 12.28
C GLY A 36 -9.62 -5.17 10.93
N MET A 37 -10.33 -4.03 10.94
CA MET A 37 -10.55 -3.22 9.75
C MET A 37 -10.42 -1.73 10.03
N VAL A 38 -10.15 -0.96 8.97
CA VAL A 38 -10.10 0.51 9.03
C VAL A 38 -11.32 1.07 8.33
N ALA A 39 -12.23 1.69 9.09
CA ALA A 39 -13.35 2.45 8.55
C ALA A 39 -12.87 3.83 8.09
N LYS A 40 -13.04 4.15 6.79
CA LYS A 40 -12.72 5.46 6.23
C LYS A 40 -13.99 6.21 5.88
N SER A 41 -14.22 7.36 6.51
CA SER A 41 -15.28 8.29 6.10
C SER A 41 -14.99 8.78 4.69
N VAL A 42 -15.94 8.60 3.78
CA VAL A 42 -15.85 9.14 2.42
C VAL A 42 -16.16 10.62 2.50
N ILE A 43 -15.17 11.44 2.82
CA ILE A 43 -15.32 12.89 2.71
C ILE A 43 -15.20 13.22 1.22
N THR A 44 -16.34 13.38 0.55
CA THR A 44 -16.41 13.82 -0.84
C THR A 44 -16.04 15.31 -0.95
N HIS A 45 -14.74 15.59 -0.89
CA HIS A 45 -14.23 16.80 -1.53
C HIS A 45 -14.20 16.51 -3.03
N LYS A 46 -14.85 17.33 -3.86
CA LYS A 46 -14.59 17.34 -5.31
C LYS A 46 -13.13 17.74 -5.48
N VAL A 47 -12.22 16.77 -5.56
CA VAL A 47 -10.80 17.06 -5.77
C VAL A 47 -10.59 17.30 -7.25
N GLN A 48 -10.05 18.48 -7.57
CA GLN A 48 -9.59 18.80 -8.93
C GLN A 48 -8.52 17.79 -9.36
N LYS A 49 -8.58 17.39 -10.63
CA LYS A 49 -7.77 16.36 -11.32
C LYS A 49 -6.39 16.10 -10.68
N PHE A 50 -6.15 14.85 -10.28
CA PHE A 50 -4.82 14.34 -10.00
C PHE A 50 -4.09 13.98 -11.31
N VAL A 51 -2.85 14.43 -11.45
CA VAL A 51 -1.88 14.05 -12.50
C VAL A 51 -0.88 13.09 -11.88
N TYR A 52 -0.56 11.99 -12.57
CA TYR A 52 0.45 11.02 -12.13
C TYR A 52 1.84 11.48 -12.56
N LEU A 53 2.77 11.53 -11.61
CA LEU A 53 4.21 11.63 -11.85
C LEU A 53 4.76 10.21 -12.07
N GLU A 54 5.71 10.03 -12.98
CA GLU A 54 6.46 8.77 -13.12
C GLU A 54 7.10 8.40 -11.76
N PRO A 55 6.70 7.30 -11.11
CA PRO A 55 7.17 7.03 -9.76
C PRO A 55 8.52 6.31 -9.82
N LYS A 56 9.61 7.07 -9.93
CA LYS A 56 10.90 6.63 -9.38
C LYS A 56 10.91 6.98 -7.90
N ILE A 57 10.14 6.26 -7.10
CA ILE A 57 10.18 6.44 -5.64
C ILE A 57 11.54 5.93 -5.18
N GLN A 58 12.48 6.85 -5.03
CA GLN A 58 13.80 6.57 -4.49
C GLN A 58 13.70 6.69 -2.97
N ALA A 59 14.29 5.74 -2.26
CA ALA A 59 14.38 5.75 -0.81
C ALA A 59 15.82 5.66 -0.35
N LYS A 60 16.14 6.40 0.71
CA LYS A 60 17.40 6.29 1.43
C LYS A 60 17.25 5.18 2.46
N VAL A 61 18.17 4.22 2.41
CA VAL A 61 18.22 3.08 3.34
C VAL A 61 19.58 3.02 4.01
N LYS A 62 19.60 2.63 5.29
CA LYS A 62 20.82 2.19 5.97
C LYS A 62 20.95 0.69 5.78
N THR A 63 22.15 0.21 5.49
CA THR A 63 22.44 -1.21 5.30
C THR A 63 23.77 -1.55 5.96
N ARG A 64 23.97 -2.81 6.34
CA ARG A 64 25.27 -3.25 6.87
C ARG A 64 26.30 -3.37 5.77
N ASN A 65 25.95 -4.12 4.72
CA ASN A 65 26.78 -4.35 3.55
C ASN A 65 25.96 -4.93 2.40
N TRP A 66 26.63 -5.08 1.25
CA TRP A 66 26.11 -5.82 0.12
C TRP A 66 26.38 -7.32 0.28
N THR A 67 25.46 -8.14 -0.21
CA THR A 67 25.68 -9.57 -0.41
C THR A 67 26.53 -9.81 -1.65
N ARG A 68 27.12 -11.01 -1.77
CA ARG A 68 27.85 -11.41 -2.99
C ARG A 68 27.00 -11.38 -4.26
N LYS A 69 25.67 -11.46 -4.14
CA LYS A 69 24.71 -11.38 -5.26
C LYS A 69 24.21 -9.96 -5.53
N GLY A 70 24.71 -8.95 -4.83
CA GLY A 70 24.35 -7.54 -5.06
C GLY A 70 23.08 -7.06 -4.34
N TYR A 71 22.52 -7.82 -3.40
CA TYR A 71 21.41 -7.37 -2.54
C TYR A 71 21.91 -6.70 -1.25
N LEU A 72 21.08 -5.84 -0.65
CA LEU A 72 21.33 -5.19 0.64
C LEU A 72 21.09 -6.16 1.81
N ARG A 73 22.01 -6.21 2.78
CA ARG A 73 21.84 -6.99 4.02
C ARG A 73 21.29 -6.15 5.16
N THR A 74 20.16 -6.60 5.70
CA THR A 74 19.46 -5.95 6.81
C THR A 74 19.14 -4.48 6.53
N PRO A 75 18.50 -4.14 5.38
CA PRO A 75 18.20 -2.76 5.07
C PRO A 75 17.15 -2.20 6.04
N THR A 76 17.41 -1.00 6.56
CA THR A 76 16.47 -0.22 7.37
C THR A 76 16.12 1.05 6.63
N PHE A 77 14.82 1.29 6.47
CA PHE A 77 14.31 2.52 5.87
C PHE A 77 14.75 3.74 6.69
N VAL A 78 15.12 4.82 5.99
CA VAL A 78 15.46 6.09 6.62
C VAL A 78 14.49 7.17 6.16
N ASP A 79 14.43 7.41 4.85
CA ASP A 79 13.61 8.47 4.28
C ASP A 79 13.38 8.25 2.78
N PHE A 80 12.48 9.02 2.18
CA PHE A 80 12.36 9.12 0.72
C PHE A 80 13.30 10.21 0.18
N PHE A 81 13.70 10.08 -1.08
CA PHE A 81 14.24 11.23 -1.81
C PHE A 81 13.08 12.10 -2.27
N LEU A 82 13.14 13.39 -1.94
CA LEU A 82 12.24 14.44 -2.43
C LEU A 82 12.71 14.98 -3.76
#